data_AF-A0AAD6V5D4-F1
#
_entry.id   AF-A0AAD6V5D4-F1
#
_cell.length_a   1.000
_cell.length_b   1.000
_cell.length_c   1.000
_cell.angle_alpha   90.00
_cell.angle_beta   90.00
_cell.angle_gamma   90.00
#
_symmetry.space_group_name_H-M   'P 1'
#
loop_
_entity.id
_entity.type
_entity.pdbx_description
1 polymer ?
#
loop_
_entity_poly.entity_id
_entity_poly.type
_entity_poly.pdbx_seq_one_letter_code
_entity_poly.pdbx_strand_id
1 'polypeptide(L)'
;MLSQLLFVCCVAAAISASAENTSTPSPRFRISPLDGSVIALPTTDQLAFQDREMGMLIHFEIATYLSIDGCNGVPGLVPNPTLFDPTLLNTDQWLSSIVASGAQYATLVAKHNCGFTTWPSAVTFETRDNTTSRYNYTIADSPVVGADVPGMFSRSAEKAGIGHGFYYSTVVNNFLNVQNSLVNATWAPGEIRIANDTYDEIVIAQLTELWTNYGTLTELWFDGGYSASQQAKITALLQELQPQACIFNSCDVNGTACLSANSIRWIGTETGLPNEEIWSTGVTNDGGSPTSPFFAPAECDTTLQSGIRWFWGVNQPLRPISEMIEVYHQTVGRNCLLELDLAPDRSGLIPAAHAARYKELGDFIRSCYGPGSAVGSAVNSTTSTSVTLAFDFPTSIDRIVLMEDQTAGQVIRGYEVHAKIVDASGMNGTLNVPMTLVSSGKSVGHKRIDLFSAPITVTEIAVTATKFVDAPVWRSVSVHLCDSLPSGS
;
A
#
# COMPACT_ATOMS: atom_id res chain seq x y z
N MET A 1 59.09 -21.33 14.34
CA MET A 1 58.80 -20.55 15.56
C MET A 1 57.50 -19.80 15.33
N LEU A 2 56.64 -19.78 16.35
CA LEU A 2 55.21 -19.53 16.37
C LEU A 2 54.68 -18.34 15.55
N SER A 3 53.51 -18.52 14.92
CA SER A 3 52.55 -17.44 14.66
C SER A 3 51.25 -17.78 15.41
N GLN A 4 50.82 -16.87 16.29
CA GLN A 4 49.69 -17.03 17.21
C GLN A 4 48.34 -16.97 16.48
N LEU A 5 47.49 -17.98 16.68
CA LEU A 5 46.05 -17.89 16.46
C LEU A 5 45.41 -17.22 17.68
N LEU A 6 44.68 -16.12 17.47
CA LEU A 6 43.69 -15.64 18.44
C LEU A 6 42.40 -16.46 18.26
N PHE A 7 42.06 -17.24 19.28
CA PHE A 7 40.74 -17.84 19.46
C PHE A 7 39.83 -16.78 20.08
N VAL A 8 38.81 -16.32 19.35
CA VAL A 8 37.72 -15.52 19.91
C VAL A 8 36.64 -16.48 20.37
N CYS A 9 36.53 -16.67 21.69
CA CYS A 9 35.41 -17.37 22.31
C CYS A 9 34.16 -16.50 22.23
N CYS A 10 33.18 -16.88 21.41
CA CYS A 10 31.82 -16.36 21.51
C CYS A 10 31.13 -16.97 22.74
N VAL A 11 30.94 -16.16 23.78
CA VAL A 11 30.08 -16.50 24.91
C VAL A 11 28.63 -16.24 24.47
N ALA A 12 27.85 -17.30 24.33
CA ALA A 12 26.40 -17.20 24.17
C ALA A 12 25.80 -16.66 25.48
N ALA A 13 25.34 -15.41 25.46
CA ALA A 13 24.53 -14.86 26.54
C ALA A 13 23.09 -15.37 26.35
N ALA A 14 22.65 -16.25 27.25
CA ALA A 14 21.25 -16.61 27.36
C ALA A 14 20.47 -15.38 27.88
N ILE A 15 19.70 -14.75 27.00
CA ILE A 15 18.77 -13.67 27.36
C ILE A 15 17.51 -14.33 27.90
N SER A 16 17.32 -14.27 29.22
CA SER A 16 16.05 -14.54 29.85
C SER A 16 15.12 -13.35 29.60
N ALA A 17 14.30 -13.43 28.56
CA ALA A 17 13.22 -12.48 28.31
C ALA A 17 12.14 -12.67 29.38
N SER A 18 12.00 -11.70 30.27
CA SER A 18 10.76 -11.53 31.03
C SER A 18 9.67 -11.14 30.04
N ALA A 19 8.60 -11.93 29.93
CA ALA A 19 7.41 -11.60 29.17
C ALA A 19 6.74 -10.36 29.79
N GLU A 20 7.18 -9.17 29.37
CA GLU A 20 6.36 -7.98 29.52
C GLU A 20 5.10 -8.18 28.69
N ASN A 21 3.96 -7.86 29.31
CA ASN A 21 2.64 -7.99 28.75
C ASN A 21 2.54 -7.05 27.53
N THR A 22 2.83 -7.55 26.33
CA THR A 22 2.71 -6.81 25.06
C THR A 22 1.22 -6.61 24.77
N SER A 23 0.60 -5.64 25.44
CA SER A 23 -0.79 -5.29 25.22
C SER A 23 -0.97 -4.76 23.80
N THR A 24 -1.99 -5.26 23.11
CA THR A 24 -2.46 -4.72 21.82
C THR A 24 -2.52 -3.19 21.86
N PRO A 25 -1.98 -2.47 20.85
CA PRO A 25 -2.09 -1.02 20.78
C PRO A 25 -3.56 -0.59 20.86
N SER A 26 -3.89 0.29 21.81
CA SER A 26 -5.22 0.87 21.92
C SER A 26 -5.43 1.98 20.88
N PRO A 27 -6.65 2.15 20.33
CA PRO A 27 -6.93 3.22 19.39
C PRO A 27 -6.67 4.60 20.02
N ARG A 28 -6.12 5.51 19.23
CA ARG A 28 -5.90 6.91 19.62
C ARG A 28 -7.05 7.76 19.06
N PHE A 29 -7.81 8.40 19.94
CA PHE A 29 -8.90 9.29 19.54
C PHE A 29 -9.09 10.42 20.56
N ARG A 30 -9.85 11.44 20.15
CA ARG A 30 -10.34 12.51 21.01
C ARG A 30 -11.86 12.65 20.87
N ILE A 31 -12.47 13.36 21.81
CA ILE A 31 -13.89 13.70 21.75
C ILE A 31 -14.02 15.12 21.24
N SER A 32 -14.89 15.34 20.26
CA SER A 32 -15.20 16.65 19.74
C SER A 32 -15.81 17.54 20.84
N PRO A 33 -15.33 18.78 21.02
CA PRO A 33 -16.00 19.75 21.88
C PRO A 33 -17.30 20.30 21.27
N LEU A 34 -17.53 20.11 19.97
CA LEU A 34 -18.68 20.66 19.24
C LEU A 34 -19.95 19.83 19.44
N ASP A 35 -19.85 18.50 19.36
CA ASP A 35 -21.01 17.60 19.42
C ASP A 35 -20.78 16.28 20.18
N GLY A 36 -19.60 16.07 20.77
CA GLY A 36 -19.26 14.84 21.48
C GLY A 36 -18.89 13.65 20.59
N SER A 37 -18.73 13.86 19.27
CA SER A 37 -18.28 12.81 18.34
C SER A 37 -16.88 12.30 18.67
N VAL A 38 -16.66 11.00 18.44
CA VAL A 38 -15.32 10.40 18.44
C VAL A 38 -14.57 10.82 17.18
N ILE A 39 -13.33 11.28 17.34
CA ILE A 39 -12.40 11.67 16.27
C ILE A 39 -11.11 10.87 16.45
N ALA A 40 -10.87 9.88 15.58
CA ALA A 40 -9.62 9.13 15.59
C ALA A 40 -8.44 10.02 15.18
N LEU A 41 -7.28 9.75 15.77
CA LEU A 41 -6.06 10.53 15.59
C LEU A 41 -5.02 9.67 14.85
N PRO A 42 -4.44 10.18 13.75
CA PRO A 42 -3.35 9.51 13.07
C PRO A 42 -2.05 9.58 13.88
N THR A 43 -1.12 8.69 13.55
CA THR A 43 0.29 8.88 13.85
C THR A 43 0.97 9.74 12.79
N THR A 44 2.16 10.27 13.10
CA THR A 44 2.97 11.00 12.11
C THR A 44 3.35 10.11 10.94
N ASP A 45 3.64 8.82 11.19
CA ASP A 45 4.00 7.86 10.15
C ASP A 45 2.82 7.58 9.21
N GLN A 46 1.59 7.45 9.73
CA GLN A 46 0.39 7.29 8.91
C GLN A 46 0.13 8.50 8.01
N LEU A 47 0.29 9.73 8.54
CA LEU A 47 0.16 10.94 7.73
C LEU A 47 1.23 11.00 6.63
N ALA A 48 2.48 10.69 6.98
CA ALA A 48 3.58 10.65 6.02
C ALA A 48 3.38 9.55 4.97
N PHE A 49 2.75 8.43 5.33
CA PHE A 49 2.40 7.36 4.41
C PHE A 49 1.27 7.78 3.46
N GLN A 50 0.19 8.39 3.96
CA GLN A 50 -0.88 8.92 3.10
C GLN A 50 -0.36 9.93 2.06
N ASP A 51 0.64 10.75 2.42
CA ASP A 51 1.32 11.69 1.50
C ASP A 51 2.05 11.03 0.34
N ARG A 52 2.27 9.72 0.39
CA ARG A 52 2.85 8.96 -0.72
C ARG A 52 1.86 8.69 -1.84
N GLU A 53 0.57 8.61 -1.50
CA GLU A 53 -0.59 8.39 -2.38
C GLU A 53 -0.62 7.08 -3.17
N MET A 54 0.49 6.71 -3.80
CA MET A 54 0.60 5.55 -4.67
C MET A 54 1.89 4.78 -4.41
N GLY A 55 1.77 3.47 -4.28
CA GLY A 55 2.87 2.52 -4.21
C GLY A 55 2.75 1.42 -5.27
N MET A 56 3.64 0.43 -5.18
CA MET A 56 3.74 -0.67 -6.14
C MET A 56 4.02 -2.00 -5.44
N LEU A 57 3.13 -2.98 -5.61
CA LEU A 57 3.31 -4.32 -5.06
C LEU A 57 4.02 -5.22 -6.07
N ILE A 58 5.19 -5.72 -5.72
CA ILE A 58 6.04 -6.48 -6.63
C ILE A 58 5.83 -7.98 -6.44
N HIS A 59 5.10 -8.61 -7.36
CA HIS A 59 4.90 -10.06 -7.38
C HIS A 59 5.96 -10.77 -8.24
N PHE A 60 7.03 -11.23 -7.59
CA PHE A 60 8.10 -11.94 -8.26
C PHE A 60 8.70 -13.07 -7.41
N GLU A 61 8.32 -14.31 -7.71
CA GLU A 61 8.82 -15.51 -7.04
C GLU A 61 8.74 -16.73 -7.98
N ILE A 62 8.83 -17.94 -7.43
CA ILE A 62 8.63 -19.18 -8.19
C ILE A 62 7.27 -19.24 -8.90
N ALA A 63 6.24 -18.55 -8.38
CA ALA A 63 4.93 -18.46 -9.01
C ALA A 63 4.93 -17.72 -10.35
N THR A 64 5.91 -16.84 -10.62
CA THR A 64 6.14 -16.18 -11.93
C THR A 64 6.28 -17.18 -13.08
N TYR A 65 6.70 -18.41 -12.78
CA TYR A 65 6.91 -19.48 -13.75
C TYR A 65 5.69 -20.39 -13.92
N LEU A 66 4.63 -20.17 -13.13
CA LEU A 66 3.41 -20.97 -13.14
C LEU A 66 2.28 -20.23 -13.86
N SER A 67 1.25 -20.98 -14.26
CA SER A 67 -0.01 -20.38 -14.74
C SER A 67 -0.91 -19.91 -13.59
N ILE A 68 -0.64 -20.34 -12.36
CA ILE A 68 -1.44 -20.01 -11.16
C ILE A 68 -0.77 -18.90 -10.37
N ASP A 69 -1.55 -17.93 -9.89
CA ASP A 69 -1.04 -16.88 -9.02
C ASP A 69 -0.70 -17.45 -7.65
N GLY A 70 0.56 -17.24 -7.24
CA GLY A 70 0.96 -17.43 -5.86
C GLY A 70 0.81 -18.84 -5.29
N CYS A 71 0.52 -19.87 -6.10
CA CYS A 71 0.05 -21.19 -5.66
C CYS A 71 -1.31 -21.17 -4.91
N ASN A 72 -2.16 -20.17 -5.18
CA ASN A 72 -3.44 -19.96 -4.49
C ASN A 72 -4.44 -21.09 -4.70
N GLY A 73 -5.15 -21.48 -3.63
CA GLY A 73 -6.26 -22.43 -3.72
C GLY A 73 -5.87 -23.87 -4.10
N VAL A 74 -4.57 -24.19 -4.17
CA VAL A 74 -4.08 -25.56 -4.46
C VAL A 74 -3.14 -26.01 -3.35
N PRO A 75 -3.67 -26.40 -2.16
CA PRO A 75 -2.87 -27.00 -1.11
C PRO A 75 -2.08 -28.21 -1.64
N GLY A 76 -0.78 -28.29 -1.32
CA GLY A 76 0.12 -29.33 -1.83
C GLY A 76 0.86 -29.01 -3.13
N LEU A 77 0.60 -27.86 -3.76
CA LEU A 77 1.43 -27.40 -4.87
C LEU A 77 2.76 -26.83 -4.35
N VAL A 78 3.81 -27.64 -4.44
CA VAL A 78 5.21 -27.25 -4.15
C VAL A 78 6.03 -27.41 -5.44
N PRO A 79 6.19 -26.33 -6.24
CA PRO A 79 7.05 -26.35 -7.43
C PRO A 79 8.49 -26.78 -7.13
N ASN A 80 9.21 -27.31 -8.12
CA ASN A 80 10.64 -27.58 -7.92
C ASN A 80 11.43 -26.27 -7.90
N PRO A 81 12.31 -26.00 -6.90
CA PRO A 81 13.13 -24.79 -6.85
C PRO A 81 13.93 -24.50 -8.13
N THR A 82 14.29 -25.55 -8.89
CA THR A 82 15.02 -25.40 -10.16
C THR A 82 14.23 -24.63 -11.23
N LEU A 83 12.93 -24.41 -11.03
CA LEU A 83 12.09 -23.64 -11.94
C LEU A 83 12.39 -22.13 -11.89
N PHE A 84 12.88 -21.63 -10.75
CA PHE A 84 13.18 -20.21 -10.58
C PHE A 84 14.57 -19.89 -11.17
N ASP A 85 14.62 -19.30 -12.37
CA ASP A 85 15.89 -19.03 -13.08
C ASP A 85 15.86 -17.70 -13.89
N PRO A 86 15.78 -16.54 -13.22
CA PRO A 86 15.75 -15.24 -13.89
C PRO A 86 17.13 -14.82 -14.41
N THR A 87 17.36 -15.06 -15.69
CA THR A 87 18.65 -14.81 -16.36
C THR A 87 19.07 -13.35 -16.50
N LEU A 88 18.15 -12.39 -16.32
CA LEU A 88 18.34 -10.95 -16.50
C LEU A 88 17.88 -10.12 -15.29
N LEU A 89 17.79 -10.74 -14.10
CA LEU A 89 17.31 -10.09 -12.87
C LEU A 89 17.95 -8.71 -12.65
N ASN A 90 17.13 -7.66 -12.63
CA ASN A 90 17.59 -6.29 -12.46
C ASN A 90 16.57 -5.41 -11.72
N THR A 91 16.77 -5.24 -10.42
CA THR A 91 15.89 -4.43 -9.57
C THR A 91 16.01 -2.92 -9.85
N ASP A 92 17.14 -2.43 -10.35
CA ASP A 92 17.25 -1.02 -10.80
C ASP A 92 16.29 -0.72 -11.97
N GLN A 93 16.03 -1.72 -12.83
CA GLN A 93 15.06 -1.59 -13.91
C GLN A 93 13.61 -1.62 -13.41
N TRP A 94 13.33 -2.36 -12.32
CA TRP A 94 12.03 -2.32 -11.65
C TRP A 94 11.79 -0.93 -11.07
N LEU A 95 12.76 -0.39 -10.32
CA LEU A 95 12.67 0.94 -9.72
C LEU A 95 12.57 2.06 -10.77
N SER A 96 13.20 1.90 -11.93
CA SER A 96 13.01 2.82 -13.05
C SER A 96 11.54 2.88 -13.52
N SER A 97 10.84 1.74 -13.52
CA SER A 97 9.41 1.67 -13.85
C SER A 97 8.53 2.26 -12.75
N ILE A 98 8.88 2.03 -11.48
CA ILE A 98 8.20 2.59 -10.30
C ILE A 98 8.31 4.12 -10.28
N VAL A 99 9.50 4.68 -10.49
CA VAL A 99 9.69 6.13 -10.58
C VAL A 99 8.91 6.71 -11.76
N ALA A 100 8.92 6.02 -12.91
CA ALA A 100 8.19 6.47 -14.10
C ALA A 100 6.67 6.52 -13.88
N SER A 101 6.11 5.62 -13.08
CA SER A 101 4.69 5.64 -12.71
C SER A 101 4.32 6.79 -11.77
N GLY A 102 5.28 7.33 -11.02
CA GLY A 102 5.04 8.33 -9.99
C GLY A 102 4.80 7.76 -8.59
N ALA A 103 4.86 6.43 -8.43
CA ALA A 103 4.78 5.79 -7.13
C ALA A 103 5.93 6.24 -6.21
N GLN A 104 5.64 6.36 -4.92
CA GLN A 104 6.57 6.89 -3.89
C GLN A 104 7.06 5.81 -2.92
N TYR A 105 6.47 4.62 -2.99
CA TYR A 105 6.91 3.42 -2.27
C TYR A 105 6.72 2.17 -3.11
N ALA A 106 7.31 1.07 -2.68
CA ALA A 106 7.09 -0.25 -3.26
C ALA A 106 7.23 -1.34 -2.19
N THR A 107 6.41 -2.37 -2.30
CA THR A 107 6.44 -3.53 -1.40
C THR A 107 6.78 -4.79 -2.19
N LEU A 108 7.83 -5.49 -1.80
CA LEU A 108 8.23 -6.75 -2.47
C LEU A 108 7.56 -7.94 -1.80
N VAL A 109 6.93 -8.80 -2.59
CA VAL A 109 6.52 -10.15 -2.16
C VAL A 109 7.77 -10.98 -1.95
N ALA A 110 8.24 -10.99 -0.70
CA ALA A 110 9.44 -11.72 -0.31
C ALA A 110 9.14 -13.22 -0.16
N LYS A 111 7.96 -13.53 0.40
CA LYS A 111 7.41 -14.89 0.48
C LYS A 111 5.90 -14.92 0.24
N HIS A 112 5.45 -15.60 -0.81
CA HIS A 112 4.03 -15.89 -1.06
C HIS A 112 3.61 -17.29 -0.57
N ASN A 113 2.36 -17.69 -0.83
CA ASN A 113 1.72 -18.94 -0.41
C ASN A 113 2.43 -20.22 -0.89
N CYS A 114 3.21 -20.17 -1.99
CA CYS A 114 4.07 -21.29 -2.40
C CYS A 114 5.11 -21.65 -1.31
N GLY A 115 5.50 -20.67 -0.47
CA GLY A 115 6.52 -20.82 0.57
C GLY A 115 7.96 -20.63 0.08
N PHE A 116 8.17 -20.33 -1.20
CA PHE A 116 9.52 -20.11 -1.75
C PHE A 116 10.05 -18.74 -1.30
N THR A 117 11.31 -18.66 -0.88
CA THR A 117 11.94 -17.38 -0.50
C THR A 117 12.92 -16.94 -1.57
N THR A 118 12.85 -15.67 -1.97
CA THR A 118 13.74 -15.07 -2.99
C THR A 118 15.06 -14.55 -2.42
N TRP A 119 15.30 -14.78 -1.13
CA TRP A 119 16.59 -14.62 -0.45
C TRP A 119 17.07 -15.96 0.10
N PRO A 120 18.38 -16.15 0.32
CA PRO A 120 18.94 -17.39 0.86
C PRO A 120 18.73 -17.47 2.38
N SER A 121 17.48 -17.64 2.84
CA SER A 121 17.14 -17.74 4.27
C SER A 121 18.01 -18.79 4.98
N ALA A 122 18.59 -18.41 6.11
CA ALA A 122 19.49 -19.27 6.91
C ALA A 122 18.75 -20.01 8.03
N VAL A 123 17.42 -19.87 8.11
CA VAL A 123 16.58 -20.47 9.14
C VAL A 123 16.72 -22.00 9.15
N THR A 124 16.94 -22.54 10.34
CA THR A 124 16.86 -23.98 10.63
C THR A 124 15.74 -24.25 11.62
N PHE A 125 15.09 -25.40 11.52
CA PHE A 125 13.95 -25.77 12.35
C PHE A 125 13.88 -27.28 12.56
N GLU A 126 13.15 -27.72 13.58
CA GLU A 126 12.92 -29.12 13.88
C GLU A 126 11.70 -29.67 13.12
N THR A 127 11.87 -30.83 12.49
CA THR A 127 10.79 -31.55 11.80
C THR A 127 10.03 -32.47 12.77
N ARG A 128 8.85 -32.97 12.37
CA ARG A 128 8.05 -33.90 13.21
C ARG A 128 8.73 -35.24 13.47
N ASP A 129 9.71 -35.63 12.65
CA ASP A 129 10.56 -36.79 12.85
C ASP A 129 11.82 -36.51 13.68
N ASN A 130 11.85 -35.36 14.39
CA ASN A 130 12.94 -34.93 15.27
C ASN A 130 14.29 -34.81 14.54
N THR A 131 14.27 -34.21 13.35
CA THR A 131 15.48 -33.87 12.62
C THR A 131 15.57 -32.36 12.43
N THR A 132 16.77 -31.81 12.59
CA THR A 132 17.03 -30.41 12.23
C THR A 132 17.13 -30.29 10.72
N SER A 133 16.25 -29.48 10.11
CA SER A 133 16.31 -29.13 8.68
C SER A 133 16.63 -27.65 8.53
N ARG A 134 17.38 -27.30 7.48
CA ARG A 134 17.38 -25.91 6.98
C ARG A 134 16.11 -25.65 6.19
N TYR A 135 15.70 -24.39 6.07
CA TYR A 135 14.73 -23.97 5.06
C TYR A 135 15.38 -24.14 3.67
N ASN A 136 15.09 -25.26 3.01
CA ASN A 136 15.69 -25.65 1.72
C ASN A 136 14.74 -25.41 0.53
N TYR A 137 13.95 -24.34 0.64
CA TYR A 137 13.02 -23.90 -0.40
C TYR A 137 13.23 -22.40 -0.65
N THR A 138 14.45 -22.10 -1.06
CA THR A 138 14.99 -20.73 -1.21
C THR A 138 15.59 -20.55 -2.59
N ILE A 139 15.96 -19.31 -2.93
CA ILE A 139 16.77 -19.01 -4.12
C ILE A 139 18.09 -19.79 -4.17
N ALA A 140 18.69 -20.15 -3.02
CA ALA A 140 19.91 -20.95 -2.97
C ALA A 140 19.70 -22.43 -3.36
N ASP A 141 18.45 -22.87 -3.47
CA ASP A 141 18.05 -24.20 -3.94
C ASP A 141 17.68 -24.19 -5.44
N SER A 142 17.75 -23.02 -6.09
CA SER A 142 17.52 -22.81 -7.52
C SER A 142 18.85 -22.77 -8.32
N PRO A 143 18.82 -22.65 -9.66
CA PRO A 143 20.04 -22.49 -10.46
C PRO A 143 20.72 -21.12 -10.27
N VAL A 144 20.05 -20.17 -9.61
CA VAL A 144 20.55 -18.82 -9.38
C VAL A 144 21.69 -18.83 -8.36
N VAL A 145 22.82 -18.21 -8.69
CA VAL A 145 24.01 -18.18 -7.83
C VAL A 145 24.21 -16.78 -7.24
N GLY A 146 24.25 -16.71 -5.90
CA GLY A 146 24.66 -15.50 -5.18
C GLY A 146 23.68 -14.33 -5.21
N ALA A 147 22.44 -14.55 -5.65
CA ALA A 147 21.40 -13.53 -5.64
C ALA A 147 20.62 -13.53 -4.32
N ASP A 148 20.17 -12.33 -3.96
CA ASP A 148 19.31 -12.03 -2.82
C ASP A 148 18.38 -10.91 -3.29
N VAL A 149 17.15 -11.26 -3.70
CA VAL A 149 16.23 -10.32 -4.35
C VAL A 149 15.79 -9.21 -3.38
N PRO A 150 15.38 -9.49 -2.12
CA PRO A 150 15.14 -8.44 -1.12
C PRO A 150 16.30 -7.47 -0.97
N GLY A 151 17.54 -7.97 -0.82
CA GLY A 151 18.71 -7.10 -0.71
C GLY A 151 18.97 -6.27 -1.96
N MET A 152 18.79 -6.84 -3.15
CA MET A 152 18.91 -6.10 -4.42
C MET A 152 17.84 -5.01 -4.53
N PHE A 153 16.59 -5.34 -4.22
CA PHE A 153 15.45 -4.44 -4.26
C PHE A 153 15.61 -3.26 -3.29
N SER A 154 15.93 -3.52 -2.02
CA SER A 154 16.11 -2.46 -1.02
C SER A 154 17.20 -1.47 -1.41
N ARG A 155 18.34 -1.95 -1.91
CA ARG A 155 19.42 -1.06 -2.39
C ARG A 155 18.99 -0.22 -3.60
N SER A 156 18.25 -0.81 -4.54
CA SER A 156 17.71 -0.08 -5.69
C SER A 156 16.70 0.98 -5.25
N ALA A 157 15.83 0.66 -4.28
CA ALA A 157 14.82 1.57 -3.75
C ALA A 157 15.45 2.76 -3.02
N GLU A 158 16.41 2.50 -2.13
CA GLU A 158 17.20 3.53 -1.45
C GLU A 158 17.91 4.46 -2.45
N LYS A 159 18.55 3.88 -3.48
CA LYS A 159 19.20 4.64 -4.56
C LYS A 159 18.21 5.53 -5.33
N ALA A 160 16.97 5.09 -5.50
CA ALA A 160 15.92 5.81 -6.21
C ALA A 160 15.14 6.79 -5.32
N GLY A 161 15.35 6.77 -4.00
CA GLY A 161 14.56 7.56 -3.04
C GLY A 161 13.12 7.06 -2.88
N ILE A 162 12.87 5.78 -3.18
CA ILE A 162 11.56 5.13 -3.04
C ILE A 162 11.51 4.43 -1.67
N GLY A 163 10.45 4.66 -0.90
CA GLY A 163 10.24 3.91 0.34
C GLY A 163 10.02 2.43 0.03
N HIS A 164 10.62 1.51 0.77
CA HIS A 164 10.50 0.08 0.48
C HIS A 164 9.97 -0.73 1.65
N GLY A 165 9.30 -1.83 1.32
CA GLY A 165 8.64 -2.71 2.26
C GLY A 165 8.66 -4.17 1.82
N PHE A 166 8.13 -5.04 2.68
CA PHE A 166 7.97 -6.46 2.36
C PHE A 166 6.58 -6.97 2.66
N TYR A 167 6.07 -7.75 1.70
CA TYR A 167 4.99 -8.68 1.91
C TYR A 167 5.55 -10.01 2.39
N TYR A 168 4.85 -10.63 3.34
CA TYR A 168 5.16 -11.97 3.82
C TYR A 168 3.90 -12.74 4.18
N SER A 169 3.67 -13.88 3.53
CA SER A 169 2.55 -14.77 3.88
C SER A 169 2.83 -15.49 5.21
N THR A 170 2.06 -15.11 6.23
CA THR A 170 2.10 -15.73 7.57
C THR A 170 1.08 -16.86 7.69
N VAL A 171 -0.02 -16.81 6.93
CA VAL A 171 -1.16 -17.71 7.11
C VAL A 171 -1.16 -18.91 6.17
N VAL A 172 -0.42 -18.85 5.06
CA VAL A 172 -0.34 -19.95 4.09
C VAL A 172 1.11 -20.21 3.70
N ASN A 173 1.50 -21.49 3.73
CA ASN A 173 2.80 -21.93 3.23
C ASN A 173 2.67 -23.37 2.74
N ASN A 174 2.58 -23.55 1.42
CA ASN A 174 2.43 -24.87 0.82
C ASN A 174 3.63 -25.77 1.11
N PHE A 175 4.86 -25.25 1.04
CA PHE A 175 6.07 -26.02 1.34
C PHE A 175 6.09 -26.61 2.77
N LEU A 176 5.51 -25.91 3.74
CA LEU A 176 5.39 -26.36 5.13
C LEU A 176 4.01 -26.95 5.48
N ASN A 177 3.16 -27.18 4.46
CA ASN A 177 1.80 -27.69 4.60
C ASN A 177 0.90 -26.87 5.54
N VAL A 178 1.01 -25.55 5.49
CA VAL A 178 0.24 -24.62 6.33
C VAL A 178 -0.88 -23.97 5.54
N GLN A 179 -2.10 -24.00 6.11
CA GLN A 179 -3.26 -23.27 5.64
C GLN A 179 -3.98 -22.64 6.84
N ASN A 180 -4.36 -21.37 6.75
CA ASN A 180 -4.95 -20.62 7.86
C ASN A 180 -4.11 -20.68 9.16
N SER A 181 -2.78 -20.58 9.03
CA SER A 181 -1.79 -20.69 10.12
C SER A 181 -1.75 -22.05 10.85
N LEU A 182 -2.34 -23.09 10.27
CA LEU A 182 -2.35 -24.43 10.84
C LEU A 182 -1.69 -25.42 9.88
N VAL A 183 -0.82 -26.29 10.40
CA VAL A 183 -0.26 -27.41 9.64
C VAL A 183 -1.37 -28.44 9.43
N ASN A 184 -1.63 -28.81 8.17
CA ASN A 184 -2.66 -29.81 7.87
C ASN A 184 -2.24 -31.22 8.33
N ALA A 185 -3.23 -32.08 8.54
CA ALA A 185 -3.01 -33.47 8.92
C ALA A 185 -2.54 -34.37 7.75
N THR A 186 -2.90 -34.00 6.52
CA THR A 186 -2.58 -34.73 5.28
C THR A 186 -1.46 -34.03 4.52
N TRP A 187 -0.59 -34.79 3.88
CA TRP A 187 0.63 -34.30 3.24
C TRP A 187 0.62 -34.58 1.74
N ALA A 188 1.16 -33.66 0.96
CA ALA A 188 1.45 -33.83 -0.46
C ALA A 188 2.96 -34.06 -0.69
N PRO A 189 3.35 -34.63 -1.85
CA PRO A 189 4.76 -34.72 -2.22
C PRO A 189 5.44 -33.34 -2.27
N GLY A 190 6.64 -33.25 -1.70
CA GLY A 190 7.44 -32.01 -1.67
C GLY A 190 7.29 -31.17 -0.41
N GLU A 191 6.28 -31.43 0.42
CA GLU A 191 6.07 -30.73 1.69
C GLU A 191 6.98 -31.26 2.81
N ILE A 192 7.40 -30.37 3.72
CA ILE A 192 8.10 -30.73 4.95
C ILE A 192 7.14 -30.83 6.13
N ARG A 193 7.32 -31.87 6.95
CA ARG A 193 6.48 -32.13 8.12
C ARG A 193 7.00 -31.40 9.33
N ILE A 194 6.28 -30.37 9.77
CA ILE A 194 6.59 -29.61 10.98
C ILE A 194 5.41 -29.64 11.97
N ALA A 195 5.65 -29.21 13.21
CA ALA A 195 4.59 -28.91 14.15
C ALA A 195 4.10 -27.46 13.99
N ASN A 196 2.93 -27.13 14.57
CA ASN A 196 2.35 -25.79 14.47
C ASN A 196 3.24 -24.71 15.13
N ASP A 197 3.81 -25.02 16.30
CA ASP A 197 4.70 -24.13 17.03
C ASP A 197 6.02 -23.88 16.26
N THR A 198 6.55 -24.91 15.60
CA THR A 198 7.70 -24.77 14.69
C THR A 198 7.41 -23.78 13.57
N TYR A 199 6.19 -23.75 13.03
CA TYR A 199 5.85 -22.81 11.97
C TYR A 199 5.92 -21.36 12.46
N ASP A 200 5.40 -21.07 13.65
CA ASP A 200 5.49 -19.74 14.24
C ASP A 200 6.94 -19.34 14.49
N GLU A 201 7.81 -20.26 14.91
CA GLU A 201 9.26 -20.00 15.04
C GLU A 201 9.91 -19.66 13.71
N ILE A 202 9.59 -20.40 12.63
CA ILE A 202 10.07 -20.10 11.28
C ILE A 202 9.58 -18.71 10.83
N VAL A 203 8.31 -18.38 11.07
CA VAL A 203 7.74 -17.07 10.74
C VAL A 203 8.53 -15.95 11.41
N ILE A 204 8.71 -16.03 12.73
CA ILE A 204 9.44 -15.00 13.48
C ILE A 204 10.92 -14.93 13.07
N ALA A 205 11.57 -16.06 12.79
CA ALA A 205 12.96 -16.08 12.34
C ALA A 205 13.13 -15.43 10.95
N GLN A 206 12.25 -15.72 10.00
CA GLN A 206 12.29 -15.13 8.66
C GLN A 206 11.91 -13.64 8.66
N LEU A 207 10.93 -13.22 9.47
CA LEU A 207 10.64 -11.80 9.68
C LEU A 207 11.84 -11.07 10.30
N THR A 208 12.53 -11.69 11.27
CA THR A 208 13.77 -11.13 11.84
C THR A 208 14.84 -10.94 10.76
N GLU A 209 15.04 -11.92 9.86
CA GLU A 209 15.97 -11.78 8.72
C GLU A 209 15.60 -10.58 7.84
N LEU A 210 14.32 -10.45 7.46
CA LEU A 210 13.84 -9.38 6.60
C LEU A 210 13.95 -7.99 7.26
N TRP A 211 13.60 -7.89 8.53
CA TRP A 211 13.48 -6.61 9.23
C TRP A 211 14.79 -6.11 9.83
N THR A 212 15.81 -6.97 9.90
CA THR A 212 17.15 -6.60 10.38
C THR A 212 18.07 -6.19 9.23
N ASN A 213 18.02 -6.90 8.10
CA ASN A 213 19.10 -6.86 7.12
C ASN A 213 18.89 -5.89 5.95
N TYR A 214 17.68 -5.38 5.75
CA TYR A 214 17.29 -4.67 4.52
C TYR A 214 16.84 -3.21 4.75
N GLY A 215 17.40 -2.57 5.79
CA GLY A 215 17.22 -1.14 6.04
C GLY A 215 15.94 -0.78 6.78
N THR A 216 15.54 0.49 6.67
CA THR A 216 14.33 1.03 7.29
C THR A 216 13.14 0.80 6.38
N LEU A 217 12.17 0.01 6.86
CA LEU A 217 11.01 -0.40 6.07
C LEU A 217 9.88 0.63 6.22
N THR A 218 9.27 0.98 5.09
CA THR A 218 8.15 1.92 4.99
C THR A 218 6.82 1.20 5.20
N GLU A 219 6.69 0.01 4.62
CA GLU A 219 5.48 -0.82 4.68
C GLU A 219 5.80 -2.28 4.99
N LEU A 220 4.92 -2.92 5.77
CA LEU A 220 4.91 -4.36 5.98
C LEU A 220 3.52 -4.89 5.68
N TRP A 221 3.45 -5.94 4.85
CA TRP A 221 2.18 -6.43 4.33
C TRP A 221 1.94 -7.88 4.75
N PHE A 222 0.86 -8.06 5.52
CA PHE A 222 0.38 -9.36 5.97
C PHE A 222 -0.95 -9.71 5.29
N ASP A 223 -0.88 -10.28 4.09
CA ASP A 223 -2.06 -10.83 3.43
C ASP A 223 -2.65 -12.00 4.22
N GLY A 224 -3.97 -11.98 4.37
CA GLY A 224 -4.72 -12.86 5.26
C GLY A 224 -4.45 -12.64 6.76
N GLY A 225 -3.61 -11.67 7.14
CA GLY A 225 -3.35 -11.27 8.52
C GLY A 225 -2.27 -12.12 9.21
N TYR A 226 -2.53 -12.54 10.44
CA TYR A 226 -1.62 -13.30 11.30
C TYR A 226 -2.42 -14.11 12.31
N SER A 227 -1.82 -15.16 12.88
CA SER A 227 -2.50 -15.98 13.89
C SER A 227 -2.44 -15.35 15.29
N ALA A 228 -3.35 -15.77 16.17
CA ALA A 228 -3.32 -15.37 17.58
C ALA A 228 -2.02 -15.84 18.30
N SER A 229 -1.42 -16.96 17.89
CA SER A 229 -0.16 -17.45 18.47
C SER A 229 1.07 -16.67 17.97
N GLN A 230 0.96 -16.05 16.79
CA GLN A 230 2.01 -15.22 16.21
C GLN A 230 1.97 -13.77 16.73
N GLN A 231 0.77 -13.24 17.01
CA GLN A 231 0.53 -11.82 17.28
C GLN A 231 1.54 -11.20 18.26
N ALA A 232 1.67 -11.75 19.47
CA ALA A 232 2.53 -11.14 20.50
C ALA A 232 4.01 -11.08 20.08
N LYS A 233 4.50 -12.13 19.39
CA LYS A 233 5.88 -12.19 18.91
C LYS A 233 6.11 -11.23 17.74
N ILE A 234 5.16 -11.15 16.79
CA ILE A 234 5.22 -10.18 15.68
C ILE A 234 5.18 -8.75 16.21
N THR A 235 4.29 -8.45 17.16
CA THR A 235 4.19 -7.12 17.79
C THR A 235 5.50 -6.73 18.48
N ALA A 236 6.10 -7.62 19.27
CA ALA A 236 7.36 -7.35 19.94
C ALA A 236 8.49 -7.09 18.94
N LEU A 237 8.61 -7.94 17.91
CA LEU A 237 9.62 -7.81 16.87
C LEU A 237 9.45 -6.51 16.07
N LEU A 238 8.20 -6.13 15.78
CA LEU A 238 7.89 -4.89 15.06
C LEU A 238 8.28 -3.66 15.89
N GLN A 239 7.94 -3.64 17.18
CA GLN A 239 8.31 -2.56 18.09
C GLN A 239 9.83 -2.41 18.23
N GLU A 240 10.57 -3.52 18.19
CA GLU A 240 12.02 -3.53 18.30
C GLU A 240 12.70 -3.08 17.01
N LEU A 241 12.30 -3.62 15.86
CA LEU A 241 13.07 -3.50 14.62
C LEU A 241 12.52 -2.43 13.66
N GLN A 242 11.20 -2.25 13.58
CA GLN A 242 10.55 -1.40 12.57
C GLN A 242 9.34 -0.62 13.14
N PRO A 243 9.46 0.09 14.28
CA PRO A 243 8.32 0.73 14.93
C PRO A 243 7.64 1.82 14.09
N GLN A 244 8.33 2.37 13.10
CA GLN A 244 7.83 3.40 12.18
C GLN A 244 7.04 2.85 11.00
N ALA A 245 7.18 1.55 10.67
CA ALA A 245 6.56 0.99 9.46
C ALA A 245 5.03 1.05 9.56
N CYS A 246 4.38 1.35 8.44
CA CYS A 246 2.94 1.18 8.33
C CYS A 246 2.61 -0.27 7.96
N ILE A 247 1.56 -0.81 8.54
CA ILE A 247 1.27 -2.24 8.49
C ILE A 247 -0.09 -2.47 7.83
N PHE A 248 -0.07 -3.04 6.63
CA PHE A 248 -1.29 -3.45 5.95
C PHE A 248 -1.92 -4.63 6.69
N ASN A 249 -3.22 -4.52 6.99
CA ASN A 249 -3.97 -5.45 7.81
C ASN A 249 -3.34 -5.67 9.21
N SER A 250 -2.79 -4.60 9.79
CA SER A 250 -2.30 -4.61 11.17
C SER A 250 -3.35 -5.09 12.16
N CYS A 251 -4.62 -4.74 11.93
CA CYS A 251 -5.73 -5.04 12.81
C CYS A 251 -6.67 -6.09 12.20
N ASP A 252 -7.29 -6.91 13.05
CA ASP A 252 -8.46 -7.67 12.64
C ASP A 252 -9.65 -6.75 12.34
N VAL A 253 -10.65 -7.29 11.63
CA VAL A 253 -11.85 -6.54 11.20
C VAL A 253 -12.73 -6.03 12.35
N ASN A 254 -12.50 -6.49 13.59
CA ASN A 254 -13.20 -6.04 14.79
C ASN A 254 -12.38 -5.02 15.59
N GLY A 255 -11.12 -4.77 15.23
CA GLY A 255 -10.18 -3.95 15.98
C GLY A 255 -9.81 -4.55 17.34
N THR A 256 -9.97 -5.87 17.51
CA THR A 256 -9.68 -6.55 18.79
C THR A 256 -8.22 -6.94 18.95
N ALA A 257 -7.55 -7.20 17.83
CA ALA A 257 -6.13 -7.43 17.72
C ALA A 257 -5.55 -6.45 16.70
N CYS A 258 -4.48 -5.75 17.08
CA CYS A 258 -3.68 -4.88 16.21
C CYS A 258 -2.19 -5.14 16.51
N LEU A 259 -1.33 -5.11 15.50
CA LEU A 259 0.13 -5.21 15.68
C LEU A 259 0.76 -3.87 16.02
N SER A 260 0.26 -2.80 15.40
CA SER A 260 0.81 -1.44 15.49
C SER A 260 -0.28 -0.39 15.47
N ALA A 261 0.03 0.78 16.03
CA ALA A 261 -0.76 2.00 15.86
C ALA A 261 -0.69 2.56 14.42
N ASN A 262 0.32 2.18 13.65
CA ASN A 262 0.51 2.57 12.25
C ASN A 262 -0.25 1.61 11.30
N SER A 263 -1.53 1.37 11.58
CA SER A 263 -2.36 0.44 10.79
C SER A 263 -2.78 1.04 9.45
N ILE A 264 -2.81 0.24 8.41
CA ILE A 264 -3.48 0.47 7.12
C ILE A 264 -4.45 -0.70 6.89
N ARG A 265 -5.57 -0.48 6.22
CA ARG A 265 -6.57 -1.52 5.97
C ARG A 265 -6.81 -1.77 4.49
N TRP A 266 -7.10 -3.02 4.17
CA TRP A 266 -7.68 -3.42 2.90
C TRP A 266 -9.11 -2.91 2.72
N ILE A 267 -9.52 -2.68 1.48
CA ILE A 267 -10.87 -2.18 1.12
C ILE A 267 -11.86 -3.25 0.68
N GLY A 268 -11.46 -4.53 0.66
CA GLY A 268 -12.35 -5.66 0.41
C GLY A 268 -12.49 -6.10 -1.05
N THR A 269 -11.74 -5.53 -1.98
CA THR A 269 -11.70 -5.92 -3.40
C THR A 269 -10.32 -5.61 -4.00
N GLU A 270 -9.92 -6.38 -5.02
CA GLU A 270 -8.65 -6.23 -5.75
C GLU A 270 -8.84 -5.56 -7.13
N THR A 271 -10.04 -5.03 -7.40
CA THR A 271 -10.41 -4.40 -8.68
C THR A 271 -9.84 -2.99 -8.86
N GLY A 272 -9.36 -2.38 -7.78
CA GLY A 272 -9.01 -0.96 -7.73
C GLY A 272 -10.23 -0.03 -7.76
N LEU A 273 -11.42 -0.57 -7.46
CA LEU A 273 -12.69 0.17 -7.45
C LEU A 273 -13.34 0.02 -6.06
N PRO A 274 -12.93 0.83 -5.08
CA PRO A 274 -13.48 0.77 -3.74
C PRO A 274 -14.90 1.35 -3.69
N ASN A 275 -15.52 1.32 -2.51
CA ASN A 275 -16.76 2.06 -2.26
C ASN A 275 -16.58 3.56 -2.54
N GLU A 276 -17.67 4.25 -2.90
CA GLU A 276 -17.61 5.67 -3.28
C GLU A 276 -17.12 6.61 -2.15
N GLU A 277 -17.45 6.26 -0.90
CA GLU A 277 -17.07 7.02 0.29
C GLU A 277 -16.04 6.25 1.11
N ILE A 278 -14.89 6.89 1.35
CA ILE A 278 -13.76 6.28 2.05
C ILE A 278 -13.29 7.18 3.18
N TRP A 279 -13.40 6.65 4.39
CA TRP A 279 -12.89 7.26 5.60
C TRP A 279 -11.49 6.75 5.91
N SER A 280 -10.63 7.59 6.48
CA SER A 280 -9.34 7.16 7.04
C SER A 280 -9.50 6.43 8.38
N THR A 281 -10.75 6.19 8.79
CA THR A 281 -11.12 5.68 10.11
C THR A 281 -11.97 4.42 9.97
N GLY A 282 -11.73 3.43 10.84
CA GLY A 282 -12.30 2.09 10.73
C GLY A 282 -11.26 1.03 10.38
N VAL A 283 -11.56 -0.23 10.68
CA VAL A 283 -10.71 -1.40 10.38
C VAL A 283 -11.45 -2.44 9.53
N THR A 284 -12.65 -2.08 9.07
CA THR A 284 -13.49 -2.91 8.22
C THR A 284 -13.03 -2.84 6.77
N ASN A 285 -13.25 -3.94 6.04
CA ASN A 285 -12.89 -4.08 4.62
C ASN A 285 -13.95 -3.43 3.71
N ASP A 286 -14.34 -2.20 4.04
CA ASP A 286 -15.34 -1.40 3.33
C ASP A 286 -14.93 0.09 3.30
N GLY A 287 -15.92 0.98 3.19
CA GLY A 287 -15.68 2.42 3.21
C GLY A 287 -15.09 2.98 4.51
N GLY A 288 -14.98 2.19 5.57
CA GLY A 288 -14.65 2.66 6.90
C GLY A 288 -15.83 3.42 7.55
N SER A 289 -15.59 4.00 8.72
CA SER A 289 -16.62 4.67 9.51
C SER A 289 -16.10 5.96 10.13
N PRO A 290 -16.77 7.11 9.89
CA PRO A 290 -16.36 8.41 10.42
C PRO A 290 -16.49 8.53 11.94
N THR A 291 -17.07 7.54 12.62
CA THR A 291 -17.20 7.51 14.09
C THR A 291 -16.32 6.44 14.73
N SER A 292 -15.50 5.74 13.94
CA SER A 292 -14.57 4.76 14.47
C SER A 292 -13.49 5.46 15.32
N PRO A 293 -13.07 4.86 16.45
CA PRO A 293 -11.92 5.35 17.21
C PRO A 293 -10.57 4.97 16.58
N PHE A 294 -10.56 4.07 15.59
CA PHE A 294 -9.33 3.63 14.91
C PHE A 294 -9.05 4.49 13.70
N PHE A 295 -7.86 5.09 13.64
CA PHE A 295 -7.31 5.66 12.42
C PHE A 295 -6.50 4.58 11.71
N ALA A 296 -7.02 4.09 10.59
CA ALA A 296 -6.36 3.11 9.75
C ALA A 296 -6.75 3.44 8.29
N PRO A 297 -5.97 4.27 7.58
CA PRO A 297 -6.31 4.69 6.23
C PRO A 297 -6.47 3.48 5.30
N ALA A 298 -7.24 3.70 4.24
CA ALA A 298 -7.54 2.66 3.26
C ALA A 298 -6.39 2.55 2.26
N GLU A 299 -6.02 1.33 1.92
CA GLU A 299 -5.20 1.03 0.76
C GLU A 299 -6.00 0.14 -0.21
N CYS A 300 -5.96 0.52 -1.48
CA CYS A 300 -6.71 -0.01 -2.58
C CYS A 300 -5.73 -0.68 -3.53
N ASP A 301 -5.61 -1.99 -3.39
CA ASP A 301 -4.70 -2.82 -4.16
C ASP A 301 -5.36 -3.27 -5.47
N THR A 302 -4.60 -3.28 -6.57
CA THR A 302 -5.09 -3.81 -7.84
C THR A 302 -3.97 -4.17 -8.81
N THR A 303 -4.34 -4.78 -9.94
CA THR A 303 -3.41 -5.26 -10.96
C THR A 303 -3.40 -4.39 -12.21
N LEU A 304 -2.22 -4.29 -12.86
CA LEU A 304 -2.12 -3.71 -14.21
C LEU A 304 -2.63 -4.70 -15.28
N GLN A 305 -2.33 -5.98 -15.08
CA GLN A 305 -2.79 -7.05 -15.95
C GLN A 305 -4.31 -7.24 -15.77
N SER A 306 -5.04 -7.46 -16.87
CA SER A 306 -6.48 -7.70 -16.80
C SER A 306 -6.79 -9.00 -16.04
N GLY A 307 -7.96 -9.09 -15.42
CA GLY A 307 -8.44 -10.33 -14.80
C GLY A 307 -7.84 -10.64 -13.42
N ILE A 308 -7.34 -9.63 -12.70
CA ILE A 308 -6.76 -9.76 -11.35
C ILE A 308 -5.59 -10.75 -11.35
N ARG A 309 -4.61 -10.45 -12.21
CA ARG A 309 -3.41 -11.26 -12.39
C ARG A 309 -2.21 -10.56 -11.76
N TRP A 310 -1.78 -11.06 -10.60
CA TRP A 310 -0.72 -10.48 -9.77
C TRP A 310 0.67 -10.90 -10.24
N PHE A 311 0.94 -12.19 -10.42
CA PHE A 311 2.21 -12.63 -11.01
C PHE A 311 2.19 -12.44 -12.52
N TRP A 312 3.36 -12.42 -13.16
CA TRP A 312 3.46 -12.36 -14.61
C TRP A 312 2.61 -13.45 -15.29
N GLY A 313 1.73 -13.03 -16.20
CA GLY A 313 0.91 -13.90 -17.02
C GLY A 313 1.39 -13.93 -18.47
N VAL A 314 1.65 -15.12 -19.00
CA VAL A 314 2.07 -15.26 -20.40
C VAL A 314 0.92 -14.83 -21.32
N ASN A 315 1.18 -13.82 -22.16
CA ASN A 315 0.17 -13.20 -23.04
C ASN A 315 -1.04 -12.61 -22.29
N GLN A 316 -0.85 -12.23 -21.02
CA GLN A 316 -1.92 -11.59 -20.25
C GLN A 316 -2.15 -10.16 -20.78
N PRO A 317 -3.39 -9.79 -21.13
CA PRO A 317 -3.68 -8.43 -21.55
C PRO A 317 -3.43 -7.41 -20.44
N LEU A 318 -3.11 -6.17 -20.83
CA LEU A 318 -3.02 -5.03 -19.91
C LEU A 318 -4.33 -4.24 -19.90
N ARG A 319 -4.73 -3.76 -18.73
CA ARG A 319 -5.85 -2.82 -18.58
C ARG A 319 -5.51 -1.50 -19.27
N PRO A 320 -6.40 -0.94 -20.11
CA PRO A 320 -6.15 0.28 -20.88
C PRO A 320 -5.82 1.49 -19.98
N ILE A 321 -5.08 2.46 -20.51
CA ILE A 321 -4.70 3.67 -19.77
C ILE A 321 -5.91 4.44 -19.23
N SER A 322 -7.03 4.49 -19.97
CA SER A 322 -8.27 5.13 -19.52
C SER A 322 -8.82 4.50 -18.25
N GLU A 323 -8.76 3.17 -18.14
CA GLU A 323 -9.19 2.45 -16.93
C GLU A 323 -8.22 2.72 -15.77
N MET A 324 -6.92 2.83 -16.04
CA MET A 324 -5.95 3.08 -14.98
C MET A 324 -6.02 4.50 -14.41
N ILE A 325 -6.41 5.47 -15.24
CA ILE A 325 -6.73 6.82 -14.79
C ILE A 325 -8.00 6.82 -13.95
N GLU A 326 -9.03 6.08 -14.38
CA GLU A 326 -10.25 5.91 -13.59
C GLU A 326 -9.94 5.29 -12.22
N VAL A 327 -9.12 4.24 -12.16
CA VAL A 327 -8.65 3.65 -10.90
C VAL A 327 -7.98 4.69 -10.01
N TYR A 328 -7.05 5.50 -10.55
CA TYR A 328 -6.39 6.56 -9.76
C TYR A 328 -7.41 7.57 -9.18
N HIS A 329 -8.38 8.01 -9.97
CA HIS A 329 -9.43 8.91 -9.49
C HIS A 329 -10.38 8.26 -8.47
N GLN A 330 -10.64 6.96 -8.59
CA GLN A 330 -11.52 6.24 -7.66
C GLN A 330 -10.80 5.77 -6.39
N THR A 331 -9.46 5.80 -6.35
CA THR A 331 -8.63 5.43 -5.20
C THR A 331 -8.01 6.67 -4.56
N VAL A 332 -6.90 7.18 -5.10
CA VAL A 332 -6.21 8.40 -4.63
C VAL A 332 -7.14 9.60 -4.63
N GLY A 333 -7.98 9.72 -5.65
CA GLY A 333 -9.00 10.76 -5.73
C GLY A 333 -10.17 10.61 -4.76
N ARG A 334 -10.22 9.54 -3.96
CA ARG A 334 -11.24 9.27 -2.95
C ARG A 334 -10.61 8.80 -1.64
N ASN A 335 -9.53 9.43 -1.18
CA ASN A 335 -8.92 9.19 0.13
C ASN A 335 -8.47 7.73 0.37
N CYS A 336 -8.04 7.05 -0.68
CA CYS A 336 -7.43 5.72 -0.61
C CYS A 336 -6.02 5.75 -1.19
N LEU A 337 -5.06 5.09 -0.52
CA LEU A 337 -3.76 4.81 -1.13
C LEU A 337 -3.96 3.83 -2.28
N LEU A 338 -3.29 4.04 -3.40
CA LEU A 338 -3.31 3.10 -4.52
C LEU A 338 -2.05 2.23 -4.48
N GLU A 339 -2.24 0.92 -4.39
CA GLU A 339 -1.14 -0.03 -4.43
C GLU A 339 -1.26 -0.87 -5.72
N LEU A 340 -0.47 -0.49 -6.73
CA LEU A 340 -0.60 -1.07 -8.07
C LEU A 340 0.41 -2.21 -8.26
N ASP A 341 -0.05 -3.35 -8.76
CA ASP A 341 0.82 -4.48 -9.05
C ASP A 341 1.92 -4.14 -10.07
N LEU A 342 3.10 -4.68 -9.81
CA LEU A 342 4.26 -4.72 -10.68
C LEU A 342 4.78 -6.15 -10.79
N ALA A 343 4.65 -6.73 -11.99
CA ALA A 343 4.97 -8.13 -12.26
C ALA A 343 6.19 -8.27 -13.20
N PRO A 344 7.40 -8.52 -12.67
CA PRO A 344 8.54 -8.91 -13.50
C PRO A 344 8.29 -10.26 -14.18
N ASP A 345 8.76 -10.40 -15.41
CA ASP A 345 8.64 -11.63 -16.18
C ASP A 345 9.66 -12.70 -15.75
N ARG A 346 9.66 -13.84 -16.46
CA ARG A 346 10.56 -14.96 -16.18
C ARG A 346 12.04 -14.66 -16.43
N SER A 347 12.38 -13.57 -17.11
CA SER A 347 13.76 -13.12 -17.21
C SER A 347 14.21 -12.34 -15.98
N GLY A 348 13.27 -11.84 -15.17
CA GLY A 348 13.53 -10.96 -14.03
C GLY A 348 13.49 -9.47 -14.38
N LEU A 349 12.85 -9.10 -15.48
CA LEU A 349 12.67 -7.71 -15.93
C LEU A 349 11.20 -7.33 -16.02
N ILE A 350 10.89 -6.04 -15.92
CA ILE A 350 9.56 -5.53 -16.26
C ILE A 350 9.41 -5.54 -17.79
N PRO A 351 8.39 -6.20 -18.34
CA PRO A 351 8.11 -6.19 -19.77
C PRO A 351 7.95 -4.76 -20.30
N ALA A 352 8.46 -4.50 -21.52
CA ALA A 352 8.43 -3.15 -22.09
C ALA A 352 7.02 -2.55 -22.19
N ALA A 353 6.00 -3.37 -22.49
CA ALA A 353 4.60 -2.93 -22.54
C ALA A 353 4.06 -2.55 -21.15
N HIS A 354 4.46 -3.27 -20.09
CA HIS A 354 4.08 -2.93 -18.71
C HIS A 354 4.75 -1.61 -18.31
N ALA A 355 6.06 -1.48 -18.52
CA ALA A 355 6.82 -0.26 -18.23
C ALA A 355 6.24 0.96 -18.97
N ALA A 356 5.83 0.80 -20.23
CA ALA A 356 5.16 1.86 -20.99
C ALA A 356 3.82 2.27 -20.36
N ARG A 357 2.96 1.32 -19.99
CA ARG A 357 1.67 1.60 -19.36
C ARG A 357 1.81 2.26 -17.99
N TYR A 358 2.77 1.83 -17.17
CA TYR A 358 3.10 2.52 -15.91
C TYR A 358 3.53 3.96 -16.15
N LYS A 359 4.41 4.18 -17.15
CA LYS A 359 4.85 5.53 -17.51
C LYS A 359 3.70 6.41 -18.02
N GLU A 360 2.81 5.88 -18.84
CA GLU A 360 1.61 6.60 -19.32
C GLU A 360 0.76 7.10 -18.16
N LEU A 361 0.51 6.25 -17.16
CA LEU A 361 -0.21 6.64 -15.94
C LEU A 361 0.54 7.75 -15.18
N GLY A 362 1.86 7.59 -15.00
CA GLY A 362 2.66 8.60 -14.31
C GLY A 362 2.77 9.93 -15.06
N ASP A 363 2.81 9.90 -16.39
CA ASP A 363 2.81 11.10 -17.23
C ASP A 363 1.48 11.86 -17.06
N PHE A 364 0.36 11.15 -17.04
CA PHE A 364 -0.95 11.75 -16.75
C PHE A 364 -1.00 12.36 -15.35
N ILE A 365 -0.57 11.63 -14.32
CA ILE A 365 -0.58 12.12 -12.93
C ILE A 365 0.28 13.37 -12.80
N ARG A 366 1.49 13.37 -13.38
CA ARG A 366 2.39 14.53 -13.35
C ARG A 366 1.84 15.73 -14.11
N SER A 367 1.24 15.54 -15.29
CA SER A 367 0.70 16.66 -16.06
C SER A 367 -0.52 17.28 -15.37
N CYS A 368 -1.35 16.45 -14.74
CA CYS A 368 -2.62 16.86 -14.18
C CYS A 368 -2.52 17.34 -12.73
N TYR A 369 -1.66 16.73 -11.92
CA TYR A 369 -1.59 16.95 -10.46
C TYR A 369 -0.17 17.26 -9.95
N GLY A 370 0.82 17.36 -10.84
CA GLY A 370 2.20 17.66 -10.46
C GLY A 370 2.44 19.12 -10.07
N PRO A 371 3.64 19.45 -9.55
CA PRO A 371 4.00 20.82 -9.20
C PRO A 371 3.76 21.80 -10.36
N GLY A 372 2.92 22.81 -10.12
CA GLY A 372 2.58 23.84 -11.11
C GLY A 372 1.45 23.48 -12.09
N SER A 373 0.79 22.33 -11.94
CA SER A 373 -0.36 21.95 -12.80
C SER A 373 -1.65 22.69 -12.45
N ALA A 374 -1.79 23.15 -11.21
CA ALA A 374 -2.99 23.84 -10.76
C ALA A 374 -3.17 25.18 -11.48
N VAL A 375 -4.36 25.42 -12.00
CA VAL A 375 -4.75 26.71 -12.63
C VAL A 375 -5.12 27.74 -11.56
N GLY A 376 -5.54 27.27 -10.38
CA GLY A 376 -5.73 28.08 -9.18
C GLY A 376 -5.64 27.23 -7.94
N SER A 377 -5.10 27.79 -6.86
CA SER A 377 -4.97 27.08 -5.58
C SER A 377 -5.01 28.03 -4.40
N ALA A 378 -5.53 27.54 -3.28
CA ALA A 378 -5.42 28.14 -1.97
C ALA A 378 -4.89 27.10 -1.00
N VAL A 379 -3.85 27.46 -0.27
CA VAL A 379 -3.34 26.71 0.88
C VAL A 379 -3.80 27.47 2.10
N ASN A 380 -4.65 26.87 2.92
CA ASN A 380 -5.21 27.53 4.10
C ASN A 380 -5.03 26.65 5.33
N SER A 381 -3.86 26.71 5.96
CA SER A 381 -3.63 26.18 7.31
C SER A 381 -4.35 26.99 8.41
N THR A 382 -5.51 27.56 8.10
CA THR A 382 -6.35 28.35 9.00
C THR A 382 -7.71 27.70 9.12
N THR A 383 -8.25 27.63 10.34
CA THR A 383 -9.61 27.14 10.59
C THR A 383 -10.63 28.01 9.88
N SER A 384 -11.19 27.51 8.78
CA SER A 384 -12.25 28.17 8.02
C SER A 384 -13.18 27.12 7.42
N THR A 385 -14.48 27.35 7.54
CA THR A 385 -15.49 26.48 6.94
C THR A 385 -15.53 26.64 5.42
N SER A 386 -15.04 27.75 4.86
CA SER A 386 -15.08 28.03 3.43
C SER A 386 -13.74 28.53 2.89
N VAL A 387 -13.45 28.16 1.64
CA VAL A 387 -12.29 28.61 0.87
C VAL A 387 -12.79 29.11 -0.48
N THR A 388 -12.37 30.30 -0.88
CA THR A 388 -12.73 30.90 -2.17
C THR A 388 -11.47 31.12 -3.02
N LEU A 389 -11.58 30.77 -4.30
CA LEU A 389 -10.61 31.08 -5.35
C LEU A 389 -11.25 32.07 -6.31
N ALA A 390 -10.66 33.25 -6.45
CA ALA A 390 -11.07 34.24 -7.44
C ALA A 390 -10.01 34.31 -8.55
N PHE A 391 -10.45 34.49 -9.79
CA PHE A 391 -9.58 34.52 -10.96
C PHE A 391 -9.63 35.91 -11.62
N ASP A 392 -8.46 36.43 -12.00
CA ASP A 392 -8.34 37.74 -12.66
C ASP A 392 -9.02 37.77 -14.04
N PHE A 393 -9.16 36.60 -14.66
CA PHE A 393 -9.79 36.41 -15.95
C PHE A 393 -10.62 35.10 -15.96
N PRO A 394 -11.63 34.99 -16.82
CA PRO A 394 -12.34 33.73 -17.06
C PRO A 394 -11.37 32.57 -17.28
N THR A 395 -11.47 31.56 -16.41
CA THR A 395 -10.51 30.47 -16.32
C THR A 395 -11.23 29.14 -16.51
N SER A 396 -10.80 28.33 -17.48
CA SER A 396 -11.38 27.00 -17.71
C SER A 396 -10.79 25.97 -16.76
N ILE A 397 -11.66 25.12 -16.20
CA ILE A 397 -11.32 24.04 -15.26
C ILE A 397 -12.23 22.84 -15.52
N ASP A 398 -11.75 21.63 -15.24
CA ASP A 398 -12.54 20.40 -15.39
C ASP A 398 -12.65 19.57 -14.10
N ARG A 399 -11.95 19.99 -13.05
CA ARG A 399 -11.94 19.32 -11.76
C ARG A 399 -11.49 20.22 -10.62
N ILE A 400 -11.77 19.76 -9.41
CA ILE A 400 -11.28 20.34 -8.16
C ILE A 400 -10.64 19.25 -7.28
N VAL A 401 -9.55 19.60 -6.61
CA VAL A 401 -8.84 18.76 -5.64
C VAL A 401 -8.92 19.40 -4.27
N LEU A 402 -9.40 18.62 -3.31
CA LEU A 402 -9.64 19.02 -1.93
C LEU A 402 -8.79 18.15 -1.01
N MET A 403 -8.10 18.77 -0.04
CA MET A 403 -7.34 18.06 0.97
C MET A 403 -7.63 18.63 2.34
N GLU A 404 -7.88 17.75 3.32
CA GLU A 404 -8.08 18.09 4.72
C GLU A 404 -6.76 17.96 5.48
N ASP A 405 -6.50 18.85 6.44
CA ASP A 405 -5.43 18.64 7.41
C ASP A 405 -5.93 17.65 8.48
N GLN A 406 -5.47 16.41 8.37
CA GLN A 406 -5.89 15.32 9.25
C GLN A 406 -5.07 15.23 10.56
N THR A 407 -4.17 16.18 10.86
CA THR A 407 -3.34 16.13 12.08
C THR A 407 -4.16 16.09 13.37
N ALA A 408 -5.34 16.71 13.37
CA ALA A 408 -6.32 16.66 14.46
C ALA A 408 -7.48 15.67 14.20
N GLY A 409 -7.32 14.76 13.25
CA GLY A 409 -8.31 13.80 12.76
C GLY A 409 -9.11 14.27 11.54
N GLN A 410 -9.85 13.35 10.92
CA GLN A 410 -10.74 13.64 9.79
C GLN A 410 -12.12 14.12 10.30
N VAL A 411 -12.45 15.38 10.07
CA VAL A 411 -13.60 16.06 10.69
C VAL A 411 -14.68 16.51 9.69
N ILE A 412 -14.36 16.72 8.42
CA ILE A 412 -15.34 17.06 7.38
C ILE A 412 -16.29 15.87 7.15
N ARG A 413 -17.61 16.13 7.11
CA ARG A 413 -18.70 15.15 6.92
C ARG A 413 -19.63 15.48 5.75
N GLY A 414 -19.38 16.60 5.08
CA GLY A 414 -20.21 17.16 4.03
C GLY A 414 -19.52 18.39 3.48
N TYR A 415 -19.45 18.50 2.15
CA TYR A 415 -18.96 19.70 1.49
C TYR A 415 -19.75 19.97 0.21
N GLU A 416 -19.72 21.23 -0.21
CA GLU A 416 -20.27 21.69 -1.48
C GLU A 416 -19.26 22.58 -2.19
N VAL A 417 -19.20 22.46 -3.51
CA VAL A 417 -18.39 23.27 -4.41
C VAL A 417 -19.33 24.08 -5.29
N HIS A 418 -19.22 25.39 -5.19
CA HIS A 418 -19.98 26.34 -6.00
C HIS A 418 -19.04 27.13 -6.91
N ALA A 419 -19.51 27.48 -8.10
CA ALA A 419 -18.74 28.26 -9.06
C ALA A 419 -19.57 29.36 -9.73
N LYS A 420 -18.92 30.49 -10.03
CA LYS A 420 -19.43 31.53 -10.93
C LYS A 420 -19.07 31.18 -12.37
N ILE A 421 -19.98 30.47 -13.04
CA ILE A 421 -19.77 29.94 -14.39
C ILE A 421 -20.17 30.99 -15.44
N VAL A 422 -19.22 31.42 -16.28
CA VAL A 422 -19.42 32.50 -17.26
C VAL A 422 -19.66 32.02 -18.70
N ASP A 423 -19.51 30.72 -18.97
CA ASP A 423 -19.83 30.10 -20.27
C ASP A 423 -21.25 29.51 -20.36
N ALA A 424 -22.04 29.57 -19.27
CA ALA A 424 -23.41 29.08 -19.26
C ALA A 424 -24.27 29.86 -20.27
N SER A 425 -24.82 29.14 -21.25
CA SER A 425 -25.63 29.66 -22.35
C SER A 425 -26.77 30.56 -21.83
N GLY A 426 -26.69 31.86 -22.11
CA GLY A 426 -27.72 32.84 -21.75
C GLY A 426 -27.21 34.08 -21.00
N MET A 427 -25.93 34.13 -20.62
CA MET A 427 -25.35 35.31 -19.97
C MET A 427 -24.59 36.17 -20.98
N ASN A 428 -25.08 37.40 -21.22
CA ASN A 428 -24.55 38.38 -22.17
C ASN A 428 -23.17 38.95 -21.76
N GLY A 429 -22.16 38.09 -21.55
CA GLY A 429 -20.80 38.53 -21.22
C GLY A 429 -20.64 39.22 -19.88
N THR A 430 -21.63 39.13 -18.97
CA THR A 430 -21.53 39.69 -17.62
C THR A 430 -20.71 38.76 -16.73
N LEU A 431 -19.65 39.27 -16.09
CA LEU A 431 -18.82 38.51 -15.14
C LEU A 431 -19.49 38.33 -13.76
N ASN A 432 -20.55 39.09 -13.48
CA ASN A 432 -21.32 38.98 -12.24
C ASN A 432 -22.47 37.99 -12.41
N VAL A 433 -22.15 36.71 -12.26
CA VAL A 433 -23.08 35.58 -12.41
C VAL A 433 -23.36 34.95 -11.03
N PRO A 434 -24.52 34.31 -10.82
CA PRO A 434 -24.79 33.63 -9.57
C PRO A 434 -23.88 32.42 -9.37
N MET A 435 -23.59 32.09 -8.11
CA MET A 435 -22.94 30.84 -7.74
C MET A 435 -23.84 29.65 -8.06
N THR A 436 -23.29 28.66 -8.76
CA THR A 436 -23.97 27.41 -9.12
C THR A 436 -23.26 26.24 -8.46
N LEU A 437 -24.01 25.31 -7.86
CA LEU A 437 -23.46 24.07 -7.30
C LEU A 437 -22.90 23.20 -8.46
N VAL A 438 -21.61 22.86 -8.39
CA VAL A 438 -20.92 22.05 -9.41
C VAL A 438 -20.48 20.68 -8.89
N SER A 439 -20.30 20.54 -7.58
CA SER A 439 -20.01 19.25 -6.93
C SER A 439 -20.42 19.28 -5.46
N SER A 440 -20.68 18.11 -4.88
CA SER A 440 -20.84 17.91 -3.44
C SER A 440 -20.41 16.49 -3.06
N GLY A 441 -20.07 16.30 -1.79
CA GLY A 441 -19.65 15.01 -1.26
C GLY A 441 -19.65 14.98 0.26
N LYS A 442 -19.20 13.86 0.85
CA LYS A 442 -19.15 13.70 2.32
C LYS A 442 -17.73 13.68 2.84
N SER A 443 -16.94 12.68 2.45
CA SER A 443 -15.55 12.51 2.88
C SER A 443 -14.58 13.33 2.01
N VAL A 444 -13.62 13.99 2.66
CA VAL A 444 -12.46 14.62 2.00
C VAL A 444 -11.20 13.85 2.39
N GLY A 445 -10.80 13.91 3.67
CA GLY A 445 -9.61 13.22 4.14
C GLY A 445 -8.33 13.71 3.46
N HIS A 446 -7.42 12.81 3.15
CA HIS A 446 -6.13 13.15 2.57
C HIS A 446 -6.30 13.86 1.24
N LYS A 447 -7.08 13.27 0.31
CA LYS A 447 -7.36 13.84 -1.00
C LYS A 447 -8.71 13.41 -1.55
N ARG A 448 -9.45 14.37 -2.08
CA ARG A 448 -10.67 14.18 -2.87
C ARG A 448 -10.54 14.90 -4.21
N ILE A 449 -10.79 14.20 -5.32
CA ILE A 449 -10.80 14.75 -6.67
C ILE A 449 -12.22 14.64 -7.21
N ASP A 450 -12.87 15.78 -7.37
CA ASP A 450 -14.19 15.84 -8.00
C ASP A 450 -14.01 16.26 -9.47
N LEU A 451 -14.39 15.36 -10.38
CA LEU A 451 -14.41 15.61 -11.81
C LEU A 451 -15.76 16.24 -12.20
N PHE A 452 -15.72 17.28 -13.03
CA PHE A 452 -16.92 17.85 -13.63
C PHE A 452 -17.31 17.08 -14.89
N SER A 453 -18.58 17.13 -15.27
CA SER A 453 -19.09 16.43 -16.46
C SER A 453 -18.52 16.98 -17.78
N ALA A 454 -18.09 18.24 -17.77
CA ALA A 454 -17.37 18.90 -18.85
C ALA A 454 -16.53 20.05 -18.26
N PRO A 455 -15.50 20.53 -18.98
CA PRO A 455 -14.82 21.77 -18.60
C PRO A 455 -15.81 22.93 -18.49
N ILE A 456 -15.66 23.73 -17.43
CA ILE A 456 -16.44 24.94 -17.17
C ILE A 456 -15.50 26.15 -17.07
N THR A 457 -15.97 27.31 -17.50
CA THR A 457 -15.22 28.57 -17.41
C THR A 457 -15.72 29.39 -16.26
N VAL A 458 -14.86 29.69 -15.29
CA VAL A 458 -15.22 30.31 -14.02
C VAL A 458 -14.46 31.60 -13.76
N THR A 459 -15.06 32.49 -12.98
CA THR A 459 -14.37 33.66 -12.39
C THR A 459 -14.16 33.51 -10.88
N GLU A 460 -14.89 32.59 -10.25
CA GLU A 460 -14.81 32.31 -8.83
C GLU A 460 -15.25 30.87 -8.54
N ILE A 461 -14.57 30.21 -7.61
CA ILE A 461 -14.95 28.93 -7.00
C ILE A 461 -14.99 29.12 -5.49
N ALA A 462 -16.00 28.57 -4.83
CA ALA A 462 -16.05 28.47 -3.38
C ALA A 462 -16.31 27.03 -2.95
N VAL A 463 -15.49 26.53 -2.04
CA VAL A 463 -15.69 25.25 -1.35
C VAL A 463 -16.15 25.56 0.06
N THR A 464 -17.16 24.84 0.54
CA THR A 464 -17.67 24.99 1.91
C THR A 464 -17.86 23.63 2.54
N ALA A 465 -17.29 23.44 3.74
CA ALA A 465 -17.62 22.32 4.61
C ALA A 465 -19.02 22.57 5.20
N THR A 466 -20.03 21.90 4.66
CA THR A 466 -21.45 22.07 5.03
C THR A 466 -21.82 21.25 6.27
N LYS A 467 -21.04 20.18 6.55
CA LYS A 467 -21.17 19.38 7.76
C LYS A 467 -19.78 18.98 8.24
N PHE A 468 -19.54 19.09 9.54
CA PHE A 468 -18.29 18.70 10.18
C PHE A 468 -18.54 18.42 11.67
N VAL A 469 -17.67 17.63 12.28
CA VAL A 469 -17.74 17.35 13.74
C VAL A 469 -16.77 18.21 14.54
N ASP A 470 -15.90 18.97 13.90
CA ASP A 470 -15.03 19.97 14.54
C ASP A 470 -14.62 21.02 13.49
N ALA A 471 -13.97 22.11 13.91
CA ALA A 471 -13.52 23.17 13.01
C ALA A 471 -12.64 22.60 11.88
N PRO A 472 -13.09 22.64 10.62
CA PRO A 472 -12.35 22.06 9.51
C PRO A 472 -11.12 22.91 9.19
N VAL A 473 -10.04 22.23 8.78
CA VAL A 473 -8.81 22.85 8.29
C VAL A 473 -8.54 22.28 6.90
N TRP A 474 -8.59 23.16 5.90
CA TRP A 474 -8.32 22.78 4.51
C TRP A 474 -6.82 22.84 4.25
N ARG A 475 -6.16 21.68 4.19
CA ARG A 475 -4.74 21.61 3.82
C ARG A 475 -4.49 22.29 2.48
N SER A 476 -5.32 22.01 1.49
CA SER A 476 -5.30 22.70 0.20
C SER A 476 -6.60 22.53 -0.56
N VAL A 477 -6.94 23.54 -1.35
CA VAL A 477 -7.97 23.51 -2.39
C VAL A 477 -7.34 23.97 -3.69
N SER A 478 -7.44 23.17 -4.75
CA SER A 478 -6.90 23.53 -6.06
C SER A 478 -7.83 23.11 -7.19
N VAL A 479 -7.82 23.85 -8.28
CA VAL A 479 -8.56 23.54 -9.50
C VAL A 479 -7.61 23.30 -10.64
N HIS A 480 -7.99 22.38 -11.53
CA HIS A 480 -7.13 21.92 -12.61
C HIS A 480 -7.92 21.87 -13.91
N LEU A 481 -7.18 21.91 -15.01
CA LEU A 481 -7.66 21.61 -16.35
C LEU A 481 -6.66 20.63 -16.94
N CYS A 482 -7.05 19.35 -17.04
CA CYS A 482 -6.13 18.33 -17.54
C CYS A 482 -6.45 17.98 -18.99
N ASP A 483 -5.41 17.73 -19.78
CA ASP A 483 -5.59 17.32 -21.16
C ASP A 483 -6.43 16.03 -21.21
N SER A 484 -7.41 16.00 -22.12
CA SER A 484 -8.05 14.74 -22.46
C SER A 484 -6.99 13.81 -23.04
N LEU A 485 -6.99 12.54 -22.60
CA LEU A 485 -6.14 11.53 -23.21
C LEU A 485 -6.31 11.58 -24.73
N PRO A 486 -5.22 11.44 -25.52
CA PRO A 486 -5.36 11.31 -26.96
C PRO A 486 -6.37 10.18 -27.24
N SER A 487 -7.43 10.51 -27.97
CA SER A 487 -8.46 9.56 -28.34
C SER A 487 -7.85 8.46 -29.21
N GLY A 488 -7.58 7.30 -28.61
CA GLY A 488 -7.24 6.06 -29.32
C GLY A 488 -5.79 5.59 -29.21
N SER A 489 -5.29 5.35 -27.99
CA SER A 489 -4.07 4.57 -27.75
C SER A 489 -4.37 3.23 -27.06
#